data_AF-A0A3M2I525-F1
#
_entry.id   AF-A0A3M2I525-F1
#
_cell.length_a   1.000
_cell.length_b   1.000
_cell.length_c   1.000
_cell.angle_alpha   90.00
_cell.angle_beta   90.00
_cell.angle_gamma   90.00
#
_symmetry.space_group_name_H-M   'P 1'
#
loop_
_entity.id
_entity.type
_entity.pdbx_description
1 polymer ?
#
loop_
_entity_poly.entity_id
_entity_poly.type
_entity_poly.pdbx_seq_one_letter_code
_entity_poly.pdbx_strand_id
1 'polypeptide(L)' 'AIGHAIHLAVAKGFMDGRASLKEVVMALERFFDEQGLDALDPFHRGERHPGNFARPRIFEIAAAINRLRTLRMRQG' A
#
# COMPACT_ATOMS: atom_id res chain seq x y z
N ALA A 1 2.81 -4.50 -8.02
CA ALA A 1 2.24 -3.27 -7.42
C ALA A 1 1.45 -3.56 -6.14
N ILE A 2 0.35 -4.33 -6.16
CA ILE A 2 -0.55 -4.49 -4.98
C ILE A 2 0.17 -5.05 -3.74
N GLY A 3 0.94 -6.14 -3.87
CA GLY A 3 1.68 -6.69 -2.72
C GLY A 3 2.70 -5.71 -2.13
N HIS A 4 3.36 -4.94 -2.99
CA HIS A 4 4.29 -3.88 -2.58
C HIS A 4 3.58 -2.73 -1.87
N ALA A 5 2.38 -2.34 -2.33
CA ALA A 5 1.55 -1.32 -1.67
C ALA A 5 1.13 -1.76 -0.26
N ILE A 6 0.78 -3.04 -0.08
CA ILE A 6 0.46 -3.60 1.23
C ILE A 6 1.70 -3.59 2.13
N HIS A 7 2.86 -4.01 1.61
CA HIS A 7 4.12 -3.98 2.37
C HIS A 7 4.49 -2.55 2.79
N LEU A 8 4.37 -1.58 1.88
CA LEU A 8 4.59 -0.16 2.16
C LEU A 8 3.64 0.35 3.25
N ALA A 9 2.35 0.01 3.21
CA ALA A 9 1.39 0.42 4.23
C ALA A 9 1.78 -0.08 5.63
N VAL A 10 2.31 -1.31 5.73
CA VAL A 10 2.86 -1.85 6.99
C VAL A 10 4.11 -1.08 7.40
N ALA A 11 5.07 -0.91 6.47
CA ALA A 11 6.34 -0.23 6.75
C ALA A 11 6.18 1.24 7.15
N LYS A 12 5.16 1.93 6.62
CA LYS A 12 4.81 3.32 6.95
C LYS A 12 3.89 3.44 8.17
N GLY A 13 3.47 2.33 8.78
CA GLY A 13 2.61 2.34 9.97
C GLY A 13 1.17 2.74 9.68
N PHE A 14 0.71 2.68 8.42
CA PHE A 14 -0.70 2.95 8.08
C PHE A 14 -1.64 1.88 8.66
N MET A 15 -1.13 0.67 8.87
CA MET A 15 -1.85 -0.46 9.49
C MET A 15 -1.47 -0.61 10.97
N ASP A 16 -1.93 0.32 11.81
CA ASP A 16 -1.60 0.40 13.24
C ASP A 16 -2.58 -0.37 14.17
N GLY A 17 -3.54 -1.10 13.58
CA GLY A 17 -4.60 -1.81 14.31
C GLY A 17 -5.74 -0.93 14.82
N ARG A 18 -5.70 0.39 14.55
CA ARG A 18 -6.75 1.36 14.87
C ARG A 18 -7.38 1.94 13.60
N ALA A 19 -6.60 2.08 12.54
CA ALA A 19 -7.07 2.54 11.23
C ALA A 19 -8.03 1.53 10.59
N SER A 20 -9.14 2.06 10.06
CA SER A 20 -10.05 1.34 9.19
C SER A 20 -9.41 1.03 7.84
N LEU A 21 -9.94 0.04 7.12
CA LEU A 21 -9.52 -0.27 5.76
C LEU A 21 -9.56 0.96 4.85
N LYS A 22 -10.60 1.80 4.98
CA LYS A 22 -10.77 3.03 4.20
C LYS A 22 -9.61 4.00 4.46
N GLU A 23 -9.25 4.23 5.72
CA GLU A 23 -8.15 5.13 6.08
C GLU A 23 -6.82 4.62 5.56
N VAL A 24 -6.56 3.31 5.65
CA VAL A 24 -5.34 2.69 5.11
C VAL A 24 -5.22 2.94 3.60
N VAL A 25 -6.28 2.66 2.83
CA VAL A 25 -6.22 2.82 1.37
C VAL A 25 -6.17 4.28 0.94
N MET A 26 -6.80 5.21 1.67
CA MET A 26 -6.67 6.65 1.42
C MET A 26 -5.27 7.18 1.75
N ALA A 27 -4.61 6.64 2.79
CA ALA A 27 -3.23 7.00 3.11
C ALA A 27 -2.25 6.54 2.01
N LEU A 28 -2.48 5.36 1.43
CA LEU A 28 -1.73 4.88 0.26
C LEU A 28 -1.96 5.74 -0.98
N GLU A 29 -3.22 6.10 -1.26
CA GLU A 29 -3.59 6.97 -2.38
C GLU A 29 -2.85 8.31 -2.29
N ARG A 30 -2.93 8.98 -1.14
CA ARG A 30 -2.21 10.23 -0.88
C ARG A 30 -0.70 10.06 -1.01
N PHE A 31 -0.16 8.97 -0.49
CA PHE A 31 1.27 8.68 -0.60
C PHE A 31 1.71 8.55 -2.08
N PHE A 32 0.93 7.86 -2.91
CA PHE A 32 1.23 7.76 -4.35
C PHE A 32 1.12 9.10 -5.08
N ASP A 33 0.18 9.96 -4.67
CA ASP A 33 0.04 11.30 -5.24
C ASP A 33 1.23 12.20 -4.88
N GLU A 34 1.74 12.10 -3.64
CA GLU A 34 2.83 12.95 -3.15
C GLU A 34 4.22 12.44 -3.55
N GLN A 35 4.44 11.12 -3.55
CA GLN A 35 5.77 10.50 -3.67
C GLN A 35 5.94 9.68 -4.95
N GLY A 36 4.89 9.53 -5.76
CA GLY A 36 4.90 8.64 -6.91
C GLY A 36 4.96 7.17 -6.50
N LEU A 37 5.40 6.32 -7.44
CA LEU A 37 5.41 4.86 -7.27
C LEU A 37 6.79 4.28 -6.99
N ASP A 38 7.85 5.08 -7.02
CA ASP A 38 9.23 4.61 -6.86
C ASP A 38 9.45 3.96 -5.48
N ALA A 39 8.78 4.48 -4.45
CA ALA A 39 8.82 3.94 -3.10
C ALA A 39 8.12 2.56 -2.95
N LEU A 40 7.45 2.05 -4.00
CA LEU A 40 6.98 0.66 -4.03
C LEU A 40 8.11 -0.34 -4.32
N ASP A 41 9.25 0.10 -4.83
CA ASP A 41 10.41 -0.76 -5.03
C ASP A 41 11.26 -0.80 -3.74
N PRO A 42 11.16 -1.87 -2.91
CA PRO A 42 11.96 -2.00 -1.68
C PRO A 42 13.45 -2.21 -1.97
N PHE A 43 13.82 -2.47 -3.22
CA PHE A 43 15.20 -2.68 -3.67
C PHE A 43 15.74 -1.48 -4.47
N HIS A 44 15.02 -0.36 -4.48
CA HIS A 44 15.45 0.85 -5.17
C HIS A 44 16.84 1.30 -4.65
N ARG A 45 17.86 1.17 -5.50
CA ARG A 45 19.25 1.57 -5.24
C ARG A 45 19.71 2.45 -6.41
N GLY A 46 19.49 3.76 -6.33
CA GLY A 46 20.03 4.74 -7.29
C GLY A 46 19.58 4.51 -8.75
N GLU A 47 20.53 4.65 -9.69
CA GLU A 47 20.37 4.71 -11.17
C GLU A 47 19.68 3.51 -11.86
N ARG A 48 19.08 2.58 -11.11
CA ARG A 48 18.13 1.61 -11.68
C ARG A 48 16.77 2.29 -11.78
N HIS A 49 16.39 2.65 -13.01
CA HIS A 49 15.01 3.05 -13.32
C HIS A 49 14.05 2.04 -12.66
N PRO A 50 13.15 2.47 -11.77
CA PRO A 50 12.13 1.63 -11.16
C PRO A 50 11.10 1.28 -12.24
N GLY A 51 11.49 0.40 -13.15
CA GLY A 51 10.69 0.00 -14.29
C GLY A 51 9.54 -0.90 -13.84
N ASN A 52 8.32 -0.47 -14.18
CA ASN A 52 7.11 -1.28 -14.36
C ASN A 52 6.07 -1.36 -13.22
N PHE A 53 6.02 -0.42 -12.28
CA PHE A 53 4.79 -0.30 -11.48
C PHE A 53 3.75 0.58 -12.18
N ALA A 54 2.68 -0.05 -12.66
CA ALA A 54 1.43 0.65 -12.90
C ALA A 54 0.75 0.95 -11.54
N ARG A 55 0.17 2.15 -11.42
CA ARG A 55 -0.58 2.54 -10.21
C ARG A 55 -1.74 1.55 -10.00
N PRO A 56 -1.77 0.82 -8.87
CA PRO A 56 -2.88 -0.08 -8.56
C PRO A 56 -4.12 0.74 -8.20
N ARG A 57 -5.33 0.27 -8.55
CA ARG A 57 -6.56 0.95 -8.14
C ARG A 57 -6.81 0.74 -6.66
N ILE A 58 -7.31 1.76 -5.98
CA ILE A 58 -7.58 1.73 -4.55
C ILE A 58 -8.47 0.54 -4.13
N PHE A 59 -9.47 0.19 -4.96
CA PHE A 59 -10.35 -0.96 -4.71
C PHE A 59 -9.68 -2.32 -4.91
N GLU A 60 -8.65 -2.41 -5.75
CA GLU A 60 -7.86 -3.63 -5.91
C GLU A 60 -7.01 -3.89 -4.67
N ILE A 61 -6.42 -2.84 -4.10
CA ILE A 61 -5.70 -2.91 -2.83
C ILE A 61 -6.64 -3.32 -1.70
N ALA A 62 -7.80 -2.67 -1.59
CA ALA A 62 -8.80 -3.00 -0.56
C ALA A 62 -9.27 -4.47 -0.66
N ALA A 63 -9.56 -4.94 -1.88
CA ALA A 63 -9.96 -6.32 -2.11
C ALA A 63 -8.84 -7.33 -1.78
N ALA A 64 -7.58 -6.97 -2.05
CA ALA A 64 -6.43 -7.81 -1.68
C ALA A 64 -6.23 -7.88 -0.17
N ILE A 65 -6.31 -6.75 0.54
CA ILE A 65 -6.24 -6.71 2.01
C ILE A 65 -7.36 -7.57 2.59
N ASN A 66 -8.61 -7.40 2.15
CA ASN A 66 -9.77 -8.18 2.61
C ASN A 66 -9.66 -9.70 2.37
N ARG A 67 -8.71 -10.15 1.54
CA ARG A 67 -8.44 -11.58 1.27
C ARG A 67 -7.27 -12.14 2.08
N LEU A 68 -6.56 -11.32 2.86
CA LEU A 68 -5.48 -11.78 3.73
C LEU A 68 -6.06 -12.60 4.90
N ARG A 69 -5.77 -13.90 4.93
CA ARG A 69 -6.28 -14.82 5.97
C ARG A 69 -5.80 -14.47 7.38
N THR A 70 -4.68 -13.77 7.49
CA THR A 70 -4.09 -13.31 8.76
C THR A 70 -4.61 -11.94 9.20
N LEU A 71 -5.45 -11.28 8.39
CA LEU A 71 -5.95 -9.94 8.70
C LEU A 71 -6.79 -9.95 9.97
N ARG A 72 -6.54 -8.96 10.84
CA ARG A 72 -7.37 -8.63 11.99
C ARG A 72 -7.90 -7.22 11.79
N MET A 73 -9.19 -7.09 11.54
CA MET A 73 -9.89 -5.81 11.41
C MET A 73 -10.94 -5.71 12.50
N ARG A 74 -11.15 -4.50 13.02
CA ARG A 74 -12.28 -4.19 13.90
C ARG A 74 -13.33 -3.51 13.04
N GLN A 75 -14.54 -4.06 13.01
CA GLN A 75 -15.70 -3.31 12.54
C GLN A 75 -16.07 -2.36 13.67
N GLY A 76 -16.00 -1.05 13.40
CA GLY A 76 -16.55 -0.02 14.26
C GLY A 76 -18.05 0.11 14.03
#